data_AF-A0A4R7BUH3-F1
#
_entry.id   AF-A0A4R7BUH3-F1
#
_cell.length_a   1.000
_cell.length_b   1.000
_cell.length_c   1.000
_cell.angle_alpha   90.00
_cell.angle_beta   90.00
_cell.angle_gamma   90.00
#
_symmetry.space_group_name_H-M   'P 1'
#
loop_
_entity.id
_entity.type
_entity.pdbx_description
1 polymer ?
#
loop_
_entity_poly.entity_id
_entity_poly.type
_entity_poly.pdbx_seq_one_letter_code
_entity_poly.pdbx_strand_id
1 'polypeptide(L)' 'MGETLRIEDAVNETCPWSGKPVAADSLTRYKGAVVGFCNPGCRDKFEKAVAHFEAALAGRRMEASMGGATE' A
#
# COMPACT_ATOMS: atom_id res chain seq x y z
N MET A 1 -12.41 12.60 12.41
CA MET A 1 -13.53 11.78 11.92
C MET A 1 -12.95 10.81 10.92
N GLY A 2 -12.81 9.54 11.30
CA GLY A 2 -12.16 8.53 10.47
C GLY A 2 -13.02 8.25 9.26
N GLU A 3 -12.51 8.55 8.08
CA GLU A 3 -13.17 8.28 6.81
C GLU A 3 -13.24 6.76 6.63
N THR A 4 -14.44 6.20 6.79
CA THR A 4 -14.70 4.79 6.55
C THR A 4 -14.39 4.50 5.08
N LEU A 5 -13.41 3.63 4.83
CA LEU A 5 -13.07 3.23 3.46
C LEU A 5 -14.28 2.56 2.81
N ARG A 6 -14.65 2.97 1.60
CA ARG A 6 -15.75 2.35 0.83
C ARG A 6 -15.20 1.61 -0.36
N ILE A 7 -15.84 0.49 -0.69
CA ILE A 7 -15.43 -0.39 -1.79
C ILE A 7 -15.57 0.31 -3.16
N GLU A 8 -16.51 1.25 -3.29
CA GLU A 8 -16.68 2.07 -4.50
C GLU A 8 -15.50 3.02 -4.78
N ASP A 9 -14.75 3.39 -3.74
CA ASP A 9 -13.57 4.25 -3.87
C ASP A 9 -12.31 3.42 -4.24
N ALA A 10 -12.41 2.08 -4.23
CA ALA A 10 -11.29 1.19 -4.50
C ALA A 10 -10.93 1.22 -5.99
N VAL A 11 -9.64 1.44 -6.28
CA VAL A 11 -9.14 1.48 -7.67
C VAL A 11 -9.10 0.11 -8.35
N ASN A 12 -9.37 -0.96 -7.62
CA ASN A 12 -9.31 -2.32 -8.10
C ASN A 12 -10.57 -3.11 -7.70
N GLU A 13 -11.11 -3.87 -8.65
CA GLU A 13 -12.29 -4.72 -8.43
C GLU A 13 -11.92 -6.15 -8.00
N THR A 14 -10.70 -6.58 -8.31
CA THR A 14 -10.19 -7.93 -8.01
C THR A 14 -8.91 -7.88 -7.18
N CYS A 15 -8.73 -8.92 -6.36
CA CYS A 15 -7.59 -9.08 -5.49
C CYS A 15 -6.36 -9.49 -6.31
N PRO A 16 -5.24 -8.74 -6.24
CA PRO A 16 -4.05 -9.02 -7.04
C PRO A 16 -3.35 -10.34 -6.68
N TRP A 17 -3.65 -10.91 -5.51
CA TRP A 17 -3.05 -12.17 -5.06
C TRP A 17 -3.77 -13.41 -5.61
N SER A 18 -5.09 -13.33 -5.82
CA SER A 18 -5.93 -14.51 -6.09
C SER A 18 -6.89 -14.36 -7.26
N GLY A 19 -7.11 -13.13 -7.75
CA GLY A 19 -8.10 -12.82 -8.79
C GLY A 19 -9.55 -12.79 -8.29
N LYS A 20 -9.81 -13.11 -7.02
CA LYS A 20 -11.16 -13.04 -6.43
C LYS A 20 -11.63 -11.58 -6.29
N PRO A 21 -12.95 -11.32 -6.27
CA PRO A 21 -13.47 -9.97 -6.03
C PRO A 21 -13.00 -9.41 -4.69
N VAL A 22 -12.84 -8.10 -4.62
CA VAL A 22 -12.50 -7.39 -3.38
C VAL A 22 -13.68 -7.36 -2.41
N ALA A 23 -13.38 -7.27 -1.12
CA ALA A 23 -14.37 -7.24 -0.04
C ALA A 23 -14.29 -5.91 0.73
N ALA A 24 -15.44 -5.38 1.14
CA ALA A 24 -15.56 -4.07 1.79
C ALA A 24 -14.93 -4.01 3.19
N ASP A 25 -14.74 -5.16 3.85
CA ASP A 25 -14.03 -5.29 5.13
C ASP A 25 -12.50 -5.33 4.96
N SER A 26 -12.03 -5.40 3.72
CA SER A 26 -10.66 -5.72 3.34
C SER A 26 -10.02 -4.61 2.50
N LEU A 27 -10.29 -3.36 2.88
CA LEU A 27 -9.81 -2.15 2.20
C LEU A 27 -8.65 -1.51 2.99
N THR A 28 -7.72 -0.88 2.28
CA THR A 28 -6.68 -0.01 2.88
C THR A 28 -6.39 1.18 1.95
N ARG A 29 -5.69 2.21 2.47
CA ARG A 29 -5.29 3.39 1.69
C ARG A 29 -3.82 3.26 1.30
N TYR A 30 -3.53 3.35 0.01
CA TYR A 30 -2.18 3.29 -0.53
C TYR A 30 -1.94 4.47 -1.48
N LYS A 31 -0.90 5.27 -1.20
CA LYS A 31 -0.54 6.46 -2.01
C LYS A 31 -1.71 7.40 -2.31
N GLY A 32 -2.59 7.59 -1.33
CA GLY A 32 -3.78 8.45 -1.47
C GLY A 32 -4.98 7.80 -2.16
N ALA A 33 -4.84 6.60 -2.72
CA ALA A 33 -5.94 5.83 -3.31
C ALA A 33 -6.45 4.75 -2.35
N VAL A 34 -7.72 4.36 -2.49
CA VAL A 34 -8.25 3.18 -1.78
C VAL A 34 -7.94 1.95 -2.62
N VAL A 35 -7.45 0.90 -1.99
CA VAL A 35 -7.18 -0.41 -2.60
C VAL A 35 -7.89 -1.50 -1.82
N GLY A 36 -8.45 -2.48 -2.53
CA GLY A 36 -9.22 -3.57 -1.95
C GLY A 36 -8.58 -4.94 -2.09
N PHE A 37 -8.93 -5.85 -1.19
CA PHE A 37 -8.47 -7.23 -1.18
C PHE A 37 -9.63 -8.19 -0.96
N CYS A 38 -9.45 -9.48 -1.29
CA CYS A 38 -10.50 -10.49 -1.11
C CYS A 38 -10.72 -10.92 0.35
N ASN A 39 -9.80 -10.57 1.25
CA ASN A 39 -9.89 -10.82 2.69
C ASN A 39 -8.88 -9.95 3.46
N PRO A 40 -9.03 -9.82 4.80
CA PRO A 40 -8.12 -9.01 5.61
C PRO A 40 -6.68 -9.55 5.60
N GLY A 41 -6.49 -10.88 5.48
CA GLY A 41 -5.15 -11.47 5.43
C GLY A 41 -4.33 -11.04 4.20
N CYS A 42 -4.97 -10.85 3.04
CA CYS A 42 -4.35 -10.30 1.84
C CYS A 42 -4.02 -8.82 2.00
N ARG A 43 -4.92 -8.05 2.64
CA ARG A 43 -4.67 -6.64 3.00
C ARG A 43 -3.44 -6.51 3.90
N ASP A 44 -3.40 -7.27 4.99
CA ASP A 44 -2.31 -7.18 5.98
C ASP A 44 -0.95 -7.58 5.37
N LYS A 45 -0.94 -8.58 4.47
CA LYS A 45 0.28 -8.96 3.72
C LYS A 45 0.76 -7.81 2.83
N PHE A 46 -0.16 -7.12 2.16
CA PHE A 46 0.16 -5.97 1.35
C PHE A 46 0.71 -4.81 2.19
N GLU A 47 0.08 -4.47 3.32
CA GLU A 47 0.55 -3.41 4.21
C GLU A 47 1.97 -3.68 4.73
N LYS A 48 2.26 -4.93 5.12
CA LYS A 48 3.61 -5.34 5.51
C LYS A 48 4.62 -5.22 4.37
N ALA A 49 4.24 -5.64 3.16
CA ALA A 49 5.10 -5.54 1.99
C ALA A 49 5.41 -4.07 1.66
N VAL A 50 4.39 -3.21 1.66
CA VAL A 50 4.55 -1.76 1.48
C VAL A 50 5.49 -1.19 2.53
N ALA A 51 5.26 -1.47 3.82
CA ALA A 51 6.12 -0.97 4.89
C ALA A 51 7.59 -1.41 4.71
N HIS A 52 7.81 -2.66 4.30
CA HIS A 52 9.15 -3.17 4.04
C HIS A 52 9.84 -2.42 2.87
N PHE A 53 9.12 -2.18 1.78
CA PHE A 53 9.67 -1.44 0.64
C PHE A 53 9.90 0.04 0.95
N GLU A 54 8.96 0.70 1.64
CA GLU A 54 9.11 2.10 2.05
C GLU A 54 10.30 2.27 2.99
N ALA A 55 10.51 1.35 3.94
CA ALA A 55 11.69 1.35 4.80
C ALA A 55 12.99 1.21 4.00
N ALA A 56 13.04 0.29 3.04
CA ALA A 56 14.20 0.10 2.17
C ALA A 56 14.47 1.34 1.29
N LEU A 57 13.42 1.97 0.74
CA LEU A 57 13.53 3.17 -0.09
C LEU A 57 13.94 4.41 0.73
N ALA A 58 13.47 4.52 1.98
CA ALA A 58 13.89 5.58 2.89
C ALA A 58 15.41 5.52 3.17
N GLY A 59 15.95 4.31 3.36
CA GLY A 59 17.39 4.08 3.47
C GLY A 59 18.15 4.58 2.24
N ARG A 60 17.69 4.21 1.04
CA ARG A 60 18.30 4.67 -0.23
C ARG A 60 18.21 6.17 -0.45
N ARG A 61 17.13 6.83 -0.01
CA ARG A 61 16.94 8.28 -0.18
C ARG A 61 17.93 9.07 0.68
N MET A 62 18.32 8.55 1.85
CA MET A 62 19.35 9.17 2.69
C MET A 62 20.73 9.04 2.04
N GLU A 63 21.07 7.87 1.48
CA GLU A 63 22.33 7.67 0.77
C GLU A 63 22.45 8.59 -0.47
N ALA A 64 21.38 8.74 -1.25
CA ALA A 64 21.36 9.64 -2.40
C ALA A 64 21.49 11.13 -2.00
N SER A 65 21.07 11.51 -0.79
CA SER A 65 21.14 12.89 -0.30
C SER A 65 22.49 13.25 0.34
N MET A 66 23.33 12.28 0.70
CA MET A 66 24.64 12.49 1.32
C MET A 66 25.82 12.39 0.34
N GLY A 67 25.58 12.09 -0.94
CA GLY A 67 26.61 11.98 -1.99
C GLY A 67 26.84 13.26 -2.82
N GLY A 68 26.30 14.41 -2.41
CA GLY A 68 26.39 15.67 -3.14
C GLY A 68 27.31 16.70 -2.48
N ALA A 69 28.56 16.36 -2.18
CA ALA A 69 29.60 17.31 -1.82
C ALA A 69 30.99 16.70 -2.09
N THR A 70 31.44 16.80 -3.33
CA THR A 70 32.86 16.76 -3.68
C THR A 70 33.12 17.98 -4.57
N GLU A 71 33.64 19.04 -3.96
CA GLU A 71 34.52 20.03 -4.61
C GLU A 71 35.94 19.77 -4.10
#